data_AF-A0A842TXQ5-F1
#
_entry.id   AF-A0A842TXQ5-F1
#
_cell.length_a   1.000
_cell.length_b   1.000
_cell.length_c   1.000
_cell.angle_alpha   90.00
_cell.angle_beta   90.00
_cell.angle_gamma   90.00
#
_symmetry.space_group_name_H-M   'P 1'
#
loop_
_entity.id
_entity.type
_entity.pdbx_description
1 polymer ?
#
loop_
_entity_poly.entity_id
_entity_poly.type
_entity_poly.pdbx_seq_one_letter_code
_entity_poly.pdbx_strand_id
1 'polypeptide(L)'
;MTLLSILATIFGSGMALSNFPQALKIFKRKSARDISLLTYVLLFLGSVTWVLYGIEIKSYPLIIANSFGTIGVVLVVIGWSFYRK
;
A
#
# COMPACT_ATOMS: atom_id res chain seq x y z
N MET A 1 24.93 -5.38 -3.02
CA MET A 1 23.61 -4.91 -3.51
C MET A 1 23.73 -4.68 -5.00
N THR A 2 22.90 -5.30 -5.83
CA THR A 2 22.89 -4.99 -7.28
C THR A 2 22.17 -3.67 -7.53
N LEU A 3 22.39 -3.02 -8.68
CA LEU A 3 21.63 -1.83 -9.09
C LEU A 3 20.11 -2.08 -9.01
N LEU A 4 19.67 -3.26 -9.42
CA LEU A 4 18.27 -3.68 -9.36
C LEU A 4 17.74 -3.72 -7.91
N SER A 5 18.52 -4.24 -6.96
CA SER A 5 18.13 -4.25 -5.54
C SER A 5 17.95 -2.84 -4.97
N ILE A 6 18.80 -1.90 -5.38
CA ILE A 6 18.70 -0.49 -4.95
C ILE A 6 17.43 0.15 -5.52
N LEU A 7 17.20 0.00 -6.83
CA LEU A 7 16.02 0.55 -7.50
C LEU A 7 14.72 -0.04 -6.94
N ALA A 8 14.67 -1.37 -6.76
CA ALA A 8 13.51 -2.05 -6.18
C ALA A 8 13.21 -1.56 -4.76
N THR A 9 14.23 -1.29 -3.94
CA THR A 9 14.06 -0.79 -2.59
C THR A 9 13.51 0.64 -2.60
N ILE A 10 14.10 1.55 -3.39
CA ILE A 10 13.69 2.96 -3.44
C ILE A 10 12.29 3.09 -4.01
N PHE A 11 12.06 2.57 -5.21
CA PHE A 11 10.78 2.72 -5.90
C PHE A 11 9.69 1.85 -5.27
N GLY A 12 10.01 0.65 -4.79
CA GLY A 12 9.04 -0.19 -4.06
C GLY A 12 8.57 0.47 -2.77
N SER A 13 9.47 1.10 -2.02
CA SER A 13 9.10 1.88 -0.82
C SER A 13 8.31 3.14 -1.19
N GLY A 14 8.68 3.85 -2.26
CA GLY A 14 7.92 5.00 -2.76
C GLY A 14 6.49 4.63 -3.18
N MET A 15 6.33 3.50 -3.88
CA MET A 15 5.03 2.95 -4.25
C MET A 15 4.19 2.61 -3.01
N ALA A 16 4.79 1.97 -2.01
CA ALA A 16 4.14 1.65 -0.74
C ALA A 16 3.62 2.91 -0.02
N LEU A 17 4.44 3.96 0.01
CA LEU A 17 4.10 5.23 0.65
C LEU A 17 3.02 6.03 -0.09
N SER A 18 2.80 5.80 -1.38
CA SER A 18 1.83 6.55 -2.20
C SER A 18 0.38 6.46 -1.69
N ASN A 19 0.03 5.41 -0.95
CA ASN A 19 -1.30 5.24 -0.36
C ASN A 19 -1.56 6.17 0.83
N PHE A 20 -0.51 6.65 1.52
CA PHE A 20 -0.66 7.54 2.68
C PHE A 20 -1.19 8.93 2.28
N PRO A 21 -0.62 9.63 1.27
CA PRO A 21 -1.21 10.87 0.75
C PRO A 21 -2.66 10.69 0.30
N GLN A 22 -3.01 9.53 -0.25
CA GLN A 22 -4.37 9.26 -0.70
C GLN A 22 -5.34 9.10 0.49
N ALA A 23 -4.94 8.36 1.52
CA ALA A 23 -5.70 8.29 2.77
C ALA A 23 -5.88 9.69 3.38
N LEU A 24 -4.80 10.47 3.48
CA LEU A 24 -4.83 11.84 3.99
C LEU A 24 -5.81 12.73 3.19
N LYS A 25 -5.83 12.62 1.86
CA LYS A 25 -6.81 13.35 1.02
C LYS A 25 -8.24 12.99 1.39
N ILE A 26 -8.55 11.71 1.61
CA ILE A 26 -9.90 11.27 2.02
C ILE A 26 -10.28 11.87 3.37
N PHE A 27 -9.41 11.76 4.39
CA PHE A 27 -9.69 12.28 5.73
C PHE A 27 -9.78 13.82 5.76
N LYS A 28 -9.02 14.51 4.90
CA LYS A 28 -9.04 15.98 4.77
C LYS A 28 -10.26 16.48 4.02
N ARG A 29 -10.62 15.83 2.91
CA ARG A 29 -11.78 16.22 2.08
C ARG A 29 -13.10 15.67 2.58
N LYS A 30 -13.06 14.74 3.55
CA LYS A 30 -14.24 14.04 4.08
C LYS A 30 -15.07 13.38 2.98
N SER A 31 -14.40 12.92 1.92
CA SER A 31 -15.04 12.29 0.75
C SER A 31 -14.13 11.21 0.17
N ALA A 32 -14.74 10.07 -0.13
CA ALA A 32 -14.14 8.94 -0.83
C ALA A 32 -14.97 8.48 -2.03
N ARG A 33 -15.83 9.37 -2.56
CA ARG A 33 -16.79 9.04 -3.64
C ARG A 33 -16.11 8.57 -4.92
N ASP A 34 -14.90 9.07 -5.20
CA ASP A 34 -14.13 8.74 -6.41
C ASP A 34 -13.19 7.54 -6.21
N ILE A 35 -13.25 6.85 -5.07
CA ILE A 35 -12.34 5.76 -4.73
C ILE A 35 -12.98 4.41 -5.09
N SER A 36 -12.31 3.67 -5.97
CA SER A 36 -12.67 2.30 -6.32
C SER A 36 -12.30 1.33 -5.20
N LEU A 37 -13.28 0.79 -4.48
CA LEU A 37 -13.06 -0.22 -3.43
C LEU A 37 -12.37 -1.46 -3.99
N LEU A 38 -12.76 -1.92 -5.20
CA LEU A 38 -12.19 -3.11 -5.82
C LEU A 38 -10.68 -2.97 -6.02
N THR A 39 -10.21 -1.79 -6.44
CA THR A 39 -8.78 -1.51 -6.59
C THR A 39 -8.04 -1.72 -5.27
N TYR A 40 -8.57 -1.19 -4.16
CA TYR A 40 -7.92 -1.31 -2.86
C TYR A 40 -8.00 -2.71 -2.26
N VAL A 41 -9.06 -3.48 -2.55
CA VAL A 41 -9.14 -4.91 -2.18
C VAL A 41 -8.06 -5.72 -2.89
N LEU A 42 -7.90 -5.53 -4.21
CA LEU A 42 -6.87 -6.22 -4.98
C LEU A 42 -5.45 -5.82 -4.51
N LEU A 43 -5.23 -4.53 -4.25
CA LEU A 43 -3.96 -4.05 -3.70
C LEU A 43 -3.66 -4.66 -2.33
N PHE A 44 -4.66 -4.80 -1.46
CA PHE A 44 -4.51 -5.42 -0.14
C PHE A 44 -4.13 -6.90 -0.25
N LEU A 45 -4.89 -7.68 -1.03
CA LEU A 45 -4.61 -9.10 -1.20
C LEU A 45 -3.25 -9.34 -1.86
N GLY A 46 -2.92 -8.52 -2.87
CA GLY A 46 -1.62 -8.55 -3.53
C GLY A 46 -0.46 -8.20 -2.59
N SER A 47 -0.59 -7.13 -1.80
CA SER A 47 0.47 -6.71 -0.88
C SER A 47 0.69 -7.72 0.25
N VAL A 48 -0.38 -8.31 0.81
CA VAL A 48 -0.28 -9.40 1.78
C VAL A 48 0.44 -10.61 1.17
N THR A 49 0.09 -10.98 -0.07
CA THR A 49 0.77 -12.08 -0.79
C THR A 49 2.27 -11.80 -0.95
N TRP A 50 2.65 -10.58 -1.31
CA TRP A 50 4.06 -10.19 -1.43
C TRP A 50 4.81 -10.18 -0.09
N VAL A 51 4.15 -9.80 1.01
CA VAL A 51 4.75 -9.93 2.35
C VAL A 51 5.02 -11.39 2.67
N LEU A 52 4.04 -12.27 2.47
CA LEU A 52 4.19 -13.72 2.73
C LEU A 52 5.32 -14.33 1.87
N TYR A 53 5.33 -14.01 0.57
CA TYR A 53 6.40 -14.45 -0.32
C TYR A 53 7.77 -13.89 0.10
N GLY A 54 7.83 -12.62 0.50
CA GLY A 54 9.04 -12.00 1.03
C GLY A 54 9.60 -12.71 2.26
N ILE A 55 8.72 -13.18 3.16
CA ILE A 55 9.10 -14.00 4.32
C ILE A 55 9.68 -15.34 3.86
N GLU A 56 9.03 -16.02 2.90
CA GLU A 56 9.48 -17.30 2.35
C GLU A 56 10.91 -17.22 1.79
N ILE A 57 11.20 -16.18 1.00
CA ILE A 57 12.54 -15.96 0.41
C ILE A 57 13.50 -15.16 1.31
N LYS A 58 13.11 -14.86 2.57
CA LYS A 58 13.88 -14.07 3.54
C LYS A 58 14.34 -12.68 3.01
N SER A 59 13.50 -12.05 2.18
CA SER A 59 13.78 -10.74 1.57
C SER A 59 13.19 -9.59 2.39
N TYR A 60 14.01 -9.03 3.29
CA TYR A 60 13.62 -7.86 4.10
C TYR A 60 13.12 -6.66 3.29
N PRO A 61 13.74 -6.26 2.15
CA PRO A 61 13.22 -5.13 1.37
C PRO A 61 11.79 -5.34 0.89
N LEU A 62 11.45 -6.57 0.46
CA LEU A 62 10.12 -6.91 -0.04
C LEU A 62 9.09 -6.92 1.08
N ILE A 63 9.44 -7.49 2.24
CA ILE A 63 8.60 -7.52 3.44
C ILE A 63 8.30 -6.09 3.91
N ILE A 64 9.34 -5.26 4.07
CA ILE A 64 9.21 -3.91 4.61
C ILE A 64 8.37 -3.05 3.66
N ALA A 65 8.70 -3.01 2.37
CA ALA A 65 7.98 -2.20 1.40
C ALA A 65 6.48 -2.58 1.34
N ASN A 66 6.16 -3.87 1.21
CA ASN A 66 4.77 -4.29 1.10
C ASN A 66 4.00 -4.19 2.42
N SER A 67 4.67 -4.28 3.58
CA SER A 67 4.03 -4.05 4.88
C SER A 67 3.55 -2.61 5.03
N PHE A 68 4.41 -1.63 4.70
CA PHE A 68 4.00 -0.22 4.68
C PHE A 68 2.89 0.05 3.66
N GLY A 69 2.99 -0.57 2.48
CA GLY A 69 1.96 -0.47 1.44
C GLY A 69 0.61 -0.98 1.92
N THR A 70 0.61 -2.13 2.62
CA THR A 70 -0.59 -2.74 3.21
C THR A 70 -1.23 -1.81 4.24
N ILE A 71 -0.43 -1.20 5.12
CA ILE A 71 -0.94 -0.21 6.11
C ILE A 71 -1.59 0.97 5.39
N GLY A 72 -0.94 1.52 4.36
CA GLY A 72 -1.49 2.63 3.58
C GLY A 72 -2.82 2.26 2.89
N VAL A 73 -2.90 1.07 2.30
CA VAL A 73 -4.14 0.53 1.70
C VAL A 73 -5.25 0.42 2.74
N VAL A 74 -4.96 -0.13 3.93
CA VAL A 74 -5.92 -0.23 5.03
C VAL A 74 -6.43 1.15 5.45
N LEU A 75 -5.56 2.16 5.56
CA LEU A 75 -5.97 3.52 5.88
C LEU A 75 -6.90 4.11 4.81
N VAL A 76 -6.66 3.83 3.54
CA VAL A 76 -7.58 4.25 2.46
C VAL A 76 -8.93 3.55 2.59
N VAL A 77 -8.96 2.23 2.85
CA VAL A 77 -10.22 1.48 3.03
C VAL A 77 -11.00 1.97 4.25
N ILE A 78 -10.31 2.28 5.35
CA ILE A 78 -10.92 2.88 6.54
C ILE A 78 -11.52 4.25 6.18
N GLY A 79 -10.75 5.13 5.55
CA GLY A 79 -11.24 6.43 5.09
C GLY A 79 -12.45 6.28 4.16
N TRP A 80 -12.41 5.32 3.24
CA TRP A 80 -13.53 4.99 2.37
C TRP A 80 -14.77 4.57 3.17
N SER A 81 -14.64 3.71 4.18
CA SER A 81 -15.79 3.26 4.98
C SER A 81 -16.52 4.40 5.69
N PHE A 82 -15.80 5.41 6.17
CA PHE A 82 -16.37 6.58 6.83
C PHE A 82 -16.92 7.64 5.88
N TYR A 83 -16.31 7.82 4.70
CA TYR A 83 -16.58 8.95 3.80
C TYR A 83 -17.06 8.55 2.40
N ARG A 84 -17.58 7.32 2.22
CA ARG A 84 -18.12 6.84 0.93
C ARG A 84 -19.44 7.49 0.50
N LYS A 85 -20.15 8.16 1.41
CA LYS A 85 -21.45 8.81 1.13
C LYS A 85 -21.24 10.23 0.62
#